data_AF-A0A1I4F2T3-F1
#
_entry.id   AF-A0A1I4F2T3-F1
#
_cell.length_a   1.000
_cell.length_b   1.000
_cell.length_c   1.000
_cell.angle_alpha   90.00
_cell.angle_beta   90.00
_cell.angle_gamma   90.00
#
_symmetry.space_group_name_H-M   'P 1'
#
loop_
_entity.id
_entity.type
_entity.pdbx_description
1 polymer ?
#
loop_
_entity_poly.entity_id
_entity_poly.type
_entity_poly.pdbx_seq_one_letter_code
_entity_poly.pdbx_strand_id
1 'polypeptide(L)'
;RPGDIVVMDNLGSHKSAAVRQMIRAADARLWYLPPYSPDLNPIEQAFAKIKHWMRLAQKRTIEDTWRDVGNLAANIEPHECSNYFANAGYASVKT
;
A
#
# COMPACT_ATOMS: atom_id res chain seq x y z
N ARG A 1 13.24 -5.92 -4.49
CA ARG A 1 14.65 -6.35 -4.41
C ARG A 1 14.66 -7.86 -4.15
N PRO A 2 15.74 -8.57 -4.50
CA PRO A 2 15.92 -9.96 -4.11
C PRO A 2 15.62 -10.16 -2.62
N GLY A 3 14.77 -11.15 -2.29
CA GLY A 3 14.32 -11.44 -0.94
C GLY A 3 13.14 -10.61 -0.42
N ASP A 4 12.72 -9.54 -1.11
CA ASP A 4 11.56 -8.74 -0.68
C ASP A 4 10.26 -9.54 -0.75
N ILE A 5 9.30 -9.14 0.08
CA ILE A 5 7.93 -9.67 0.07
C ILE A 5 7.00 -8.59 -0.48
N VAL A 6 6.29 -8.93 -1.54
CA VAL A 6 5.17 -8.15 -2.08
C VAL A 6 3.89 -8.70 -1.46
N VAL A 7 3.19 -7.87 -0.69
CA VAL A 7 1.88 -8.19 -0.13
C VAL A 7 0.81 -7.55 -0.99
N MET A 8 -0.19 -8.32 -1.40
CA MET A 8 -1.34 -7.83 -2.16
C MET A 8 -2.64 -8.24 -1.49
N ASP A 9 -3.70 -7.44 -1.65
CA ASP A 9 -5.03 -7.87 -1.27
C ASP A 9 -5.48 -9.07 -2.14
N ASN A 10 -6.61 -9.69 -1.77
CA ASN A 10 -7.09 -10.92 -2.41
C ASN A 10 -7.93 -10.71 -3.70
N LEU A 11 -7.91 -9.50 -4.28
CA LEU A 11 -8.68 -9.15 -5.49
C LEU A 11 -8.29 -10.03 -6.69
N GLY A 12 -9.28 -10.40 -7.50
CA GLY A 12 -9.07 -11.31 -8.64
C GLY A 12 -8.03 -10.80 -9.66
N SER A 13 -7.97 -9.49 -9.89
CA SER A 13 -6.99 -8.86 -10.79
C SER A 13 -5.54 -9.04 -10.32
N HIS A 14 -5.29 -9.20 -9.02
CA HIS A 14 -3.95 -9.43 -8.46
C HIS A 14 -3.43 -10.85 -8.71
N LYS A 15 -4.30 -11.79 -9.09
CA LYS A 15 -3.96 -13.22 -9.21
C LYS A 15 -3.50 -13.63 -10.61
N SER A 16 -3.27 -12.67 -11.52
CA SER A 16 -2.84 -12.99 -12.88
C SER A 16 -1.48 -13.71 -12.90
N ALA A 17 -1.30 -14.62 -13.86
CA ALA A 17 -0.03 -15.32 -14.05
C ALA A 17 1.12 -14.34 -14.32
N ALA A 18 0.83 -13.26 -15.06
CA ALA A 18 1.80 -12.21 -15.39
C ALA A 18 2.35 -11.52 -14.12
N VAL A 19 1.48 -11.13 -13.18
CA VAL A 19 1.92 -10.51 -11.90
C VAL A 19 2.85 -11.44 -11.13
N ARG A 20 2.50 -12.72 -11.02
CA ARG A 20 3.33 -13.71 -10.33
C ARG A 20 4.69 -13.91 -11.01
N GLN A 21 4.73 -13.95 -12.34
CA GLN A 21 5.97 -14.08 -13.11
C GLN A 21 6.87 -12.86 -12.92
N MET A 22 6.32 -11.65 -13.02
CA MET A 22 7.09 -10.41 -12.83
C MET A 22 7.71 -10.31 -11.43
N ILE A 23 6.98 -10.65 -10.38
CA ILE A 23 7.49 -10.60 -9.00
C ILE A 23 8.61 -11.63 -8.80
N ARG A 24 8.44 -12.86 -9.32
CA ARG A 24 9.48 -13.90 -9.25
C ARG A 24 10.73 -13.55 -10.06
N ALA A 25 10.58 -12.90 -11.21
CA ALA A 25 11.71 -12.42 -12.01
C ALA A 25 12.56 -11.37 -11.28
N ALA A 26 11.97 -10.66 -10.31
CA ALA A 26 12.68 -9.74 -9.42
C ALA A 26 13.28 -10.41 -8.17
N ASP A 27 13.25 -11.75 -8.09
CA ASP A 27 13.64 -12.58 -6.94
C ASP A 27 12.90 -12.20 -5.64
N ALA A 28 11.64 -11.78 -5.78
CA ALA A 28 10.75 -11.43 -4.69
C ALA A 28 9.66 -12.49 -4.47
N ARG A 29 9.04 -12.48 -3.28
CA ARG A 29 7.96 -13.39 -2.89
C ARG A 29 6.63 -12.66 -2.93
N LEU A 30 5.58 -13.29 -3.45
CA LEU A 30 4.23 -12.73 -3.48
C LEU A 30 3.35 -13.39 -2.41
N TRP A 31 2.81 -12.60 -1.49
CA TRP A 31 1.87 -13.00 -0.45
C TRP A 31 0.52 -12.32 -0.67
N TYR A 32 -0.57 -13.06 -0.44
CA TYR A 32 -1.92 -12.51 -0.48
C TYR A 32 -2.48 -12.40 0.93
N LEU A 33 -3.20 -11.32 1.19
CA LEU A 33 -3.97 -11.19 2.43
C LEU A 33 -5.17 -12.16 2.44
N PRO A 34 -5.60 -12.62 3.64
CA PRO A 34 -6.87 -13.32 3.76
C PRO A 34 -8.04 -12.45 3.26
N PRO A 35 -9.13 -13.05 2.76
CA PRO A 35 -10.34 -12.30 2.43
C PRO A 35 -10.82 -11.43 3.60
N TYR A 36 -11.23 -10.20 3.29
CA TYR A 36 -11.79 -9.26 4.27
C TYR A 36 -10.85 -8.91 5.45
N SER A 37 -9.53 -8.89 5.21
CA SER A 37 -8.53 -8.48 6.21
C SER A 37 -7.85 -7.14 5.86
N PRO A 38 -8.60 -6.02 5.78
CA PRO A 38 -8.02 -4.71 5.49
C PRO A 38 -7.14 -4.19 6.63
N ASP A 39 -7.36 -4.67 7.86
CA ASP A 39 -6.53 -4.40 9.04
C ASP A 39 -5.09 -4.89 8.88
N LEU A 40 -4.89 -5.95 8.10
CA LEU A 40 -3.57 -6.49 7.77
C LEU A 40 -2.92 -5.81 6.56
N ASN A 41 -3.53 -4.76 6.00
CA ASN A 41 -3.03 -4.05 4.83
C ASN A 41 -2.46 -2.66 5.22
N PRO A 42 -1.13 -2.47 5.28
CA PRO A 42 -0.52 -1.22 5.72
C PRO A 42 -0.94 0.00 4.88
N ILE A 43 -1.26 -0.20 3.59
CA ILE A 43 -1.61 0.89 2.67
C ILE A 43 -2.92 1.60 3.06
N GLU A 44 -3.81 0.95 3.80
CA GLU A 44 -5.09 1.53 4.21
C GLU A 44 -4.91 2.78 5.08
N GLN A 45 -3.88 2.79 5.94
CA GLN A 45 -3.54 3.95 6.77
C GLN A 45 -2.99 5.11 5.93
N ALA A 46 -2.13 4.81 4.94
CA ALA A 46 -1.65 5.81 3.98
C ALA A 46 -2.81 6.41 3.17
N PHE A 47 -3.74 5.58 2.70
CA PHE A 47 -4.94 6.04 2.00
C PHE A 47 -5.86 6.87 2.91
N ALA A 48 -6.00 6.52 4.19
CA ALA A 48 -6.77 7.32 5.14
C ALA A 48 -6.20 8.75 5.26
N LYS A 49 -4.88 8.90 5.39
CA LYS A 49 -4.18 10.20 5.42
C LYS A 49 -4.39 10.98 4.12
N ILE A 50 -4.15 10.37 2.96
CA ILE A 50 -4.35 11.02 1.66
C ILE A 50 -5.80 11.50 1.51
N LYS A 51 -6.78 10.64 1.78
CA LYS A 51 -8.21 10.99 1.72
C LYS A 51 -8.58 12.13 2.67
N HIS A 52 -7.98 12.20 3.86
CA HIS A 52 -8.21 13.29 4.80
C HIS A 52 -7.83 14.64 4.18
N TRP A 53 -6.61 14.74 3.64
CA TRP A 53 -6.11 15.98 3.04
C TRP A 53 -6.83 16.36 1.75
N MET A 54 -7.16 15.39 0.90
CA MET A 54 -7.98 15.63 -0.29
C MET A 54 -9.36 16.21 0.07
N ARG A 55 -9.99 15.71 1.14
CA ARG A 55 -11.28 16.24 1.62
C ARG A 55 -11.15 17.65 2.18
N LEU A 56 -10.00 18.06 2.71
CA LEU A 56 -9.77 19.44 3.10
C LEU A 56 -9.52 20.34 1.89
N ALA A 57 -8.77 19.86 0.90
CA ALA A 57 -8.39 20.63 -0.29
C ALA A 57 -9.57 20.92 -1.23
N GLN A 58 -10.57 20.04 -1.28
CA GLN A 58 -11.81 20.20 -2.08
C GLN A 58 -11.55 20.58 -3.56
N LYS A 59 -10.48 20.05 -4.17
CA LYS A 59 -10.18 20.26 -5.60
C LYS A 59 -11.37 19.79 -6.46
N ARG A 60 -11.64 20.51 -7.55
CA ARG A 60 -12.84 20.32 -8.40
C ARG A 60 -12.54 19.89 -9.82
N THR A 61 -11.27 19.85 -10.20
CA THR A 61 -10.81 19.36 -11.51
C THR A 61 -10.05 18.06 -11.32
N ILE A 62 -10.00 17.25 -12.37
CA ILE A 62 -9.25 15.99 -12.37
C ILE A 62 -7.75 16.32 -12.27
N GLU A 63 -7.29 17.33 -12.99
CA GLU A 63 -5.90 17.76 -13.06
C GLU A 63 -5.39 18.23 -11.69
N ASP A 64 -6.15 19.07 -10.99
CA ASP A 64 -5.75 19.55 -9.66
C ASP A 64 -5.77 18.42 -8.65
N THR A 65 -6.78 17.54 -8.72
CA THR A 65 -6.88 16.37 -7.84
C THR A 65 -5.69 15.43 -8.04
N TRP A 66 -5.31 15.16 -9.29
CA TRP A 66 -4.19 14.29 -9.61
C TRP A 66 -2.85 14.87 -9.13
N ARG A 67 -2.61 16.17 -9.35
CA ARG A 67 -1.43 16.87 -8.85
C ARG A 67 -1.37 16.86 -7.32
N ASP A 68 -2.50 17.12 -6.66
CA ASP A 68 -2.58 17.15 -5.21
C ASP A 68 -2.31 15.77 -4.60
N VAL A 69 -2.88 14.69 -5.16
CA VAL A 69 -2.58 13.32 -4.73
C VAL A 69 -1.08 13.01 -4.87
N GLY A 70 -0.45 13.41 -5.98
CA GLY A 70 0.99 13.25 -6.17
C GLY A 70 1.82 13.96 -5.10
N ASN A 71 1.46 15.21 -4.78
CA ASN A 71 2.10 15.98 -3.71
C ASN A 71 1.89 15.32 -2.35
N LEU A 72 0.67 14.87 -2.03
CA LEU A 72 0.37 14.21 -0.77
C LEU A 72 1.14 12.89 -0.61
N ALA A 73 1.22 12.08 -1.66
CA ALA A 73 1.98 10.83 -1.65
C ALA A 73 3.48 11.06 -1.45
N ALA A 74 4.05 12.11 -2.07
CA ALA A 74 5.46 12.48 -1.91
C ALA A 74 5.82 12.95 -0.49
N ASN A 75 4.84 13.36 0.31
CA ASN A 75 5.01 13.83 1.68
C ASN A 75 4.74 12.74 2.74
N ILE A 76 4.62 11.47 2.35
CA ILE A 76 4.58 10.36 3.30
C ILE A 76 6.01 9.98 3.67
N GLU A 77 6.40 10.19 4.92
CA GLU A 77 7.78 9.98 5.35
C GLU A 77 8.07 8.50 5.66
N PRO A 78 9.32 8.03 5.53
CA PRO A 78 9.67 6.63 5.77
C PRO A 78 9.32 6.11 7.19
N HIS A 79 9.41 6.99 8.19
CA HIS A 79 9.05 6.63 9.56
C HIS A 79 7.53 6.41 9.71
N GLU A 80 6.70 7.15 8.97
CA GLU A 80 5.26 6.94 8.93
C GLU A 80 4.92 5.60 8.28
N CYS A 81 5.58 5.26 7.17
CA CYS A 81 5.44 3.95 6.54
C CYS A 81 5.78 2.82 7.53
N SER A 82 6.86 2.97 8.29
CA SER A 82 7.26 1.99 9.31
C SER A 82 6.17 1.81 10.38
N ASN A 83 5.53 2.90 10.81
CA ASN A 83 4.40 2.84 11.75
C ASN A 83 3.18 2.13 11.15
N TYR A 84 2.89 2.33 9.85
CA TYR A 84 1.77 1.63 9.19
C TYR A 84 1.99 0.12 9.16
N PHE A 85 3.21 -0.33 8.85
CA PHE A 85 3.58 -1.74 8.92
C PHE A 85 3.48 -2.30 10.34
N ALA A 86 3.96 -1.57 11.35
CA ALA A 86 3.84 -1.97 12.75
C ALA A 86 2.38 -2.14 13.18
N ASN A 87 1.54 -1.15 12.88
CA ASN A 87 0.11 -1.17 13.18
C ASN A 87 -0.65 -2.30 12.47
N ALA A 88 -0.23 -2.68 11.26
CA ALA A 88 -0.80 -3.81 10.53
C ALA A 88 -0.25 -5.19 10.97
N GLY A 89 0.55 -5.24 12.04
CA GLY A 89 1.03 -6.47 12.67
C GLY A 89 2.35 -7.03 12.12
N TYR A 90 3.03 -6.31 11.22
CA TYR A 90 4.27 -6.79 10.58
C TYR A 90 5.51 -6.60 11.46
N ALA A 91 5.42 -5.80 12.52
CA ALA A 91 6.48 -5.61 13.51
C ALA A 91 6.31 -6.51 14.75
N SER A 92 5.26 -7.34 14.80
CA SER A 92 5.00 -8.25 15.92
C SER A 92 5.93 -9.45 15.83
N VAL A 93 7.16 -9.30 16.34
CA VAL A 93 8.03 -10.45 16.59
C VAL A 93 7.39 -11.27 17.72
N LYS A 94 6.95 -12.50 17.41
CA LYS A 94 6.80 -13.51 18.46
C LYS A 94 8.20 -13.86 18.94
N THR A 95 8.55 -13.40 20.15
CA THR A 95 9.54 -14.07 20.99
C THR A 95 9.16 -15.53 21.18
#